data_AF-A0A497K7V1-F1
#
_entry.id   AF-A0A497K7V1-F1
#
_cell.length_a   1.000
_cell.length_b   1.000
_cell.length_c   1.000
_cell.angle_alpha   90.00
_cell.angle_beta   90.00
_cell.angle_gamma   90.00
#
_symmetry.space_group_name_H-M   'P 1'
#
loop_
_entity.id
_entity.type
_entity.pdbx_description
1 polymer ?
#
loop_
_entity_poly.entity_id
_entity_poly.type
_entity_poly.pdbx_seq_one_letter_code
_entity_poly.pdbx_strand_id
1 'polypeptide(L)'
;MPITYDSATNTITVVGGTEDNPYTFEDIYNADQANGWGVFTKLSEGVYKTTAKLKFGDGATETWFKEAGTTLIAENLGTVDEDTIMRFKAYCNAQFGEYDVVNGEKVTKKGVEFQFRETVYYTCRIYCAYNSNVKYYGCKFKLLKNSHRIDIEGFIKEIIGCLSETLFEGINYCLIEDVMLIGREGHISGCETSTFVNVWVLTTRVKAIWLANATYSYVGLVTKTTDHLADAYRIRSPNVIKFINCKAHNWKIRWYLASGDVSGELQRIYSVKFKITDANGNPLANRTIKVYDKNGNIIAEVTTDTNGETPEVEILYAKLTNPYADDTWHMFTDEDWEYFNPFTVEVWYANELEYKGILTDLDVESTFIQITVKPSSFTLDDIYNLQDKIRKYLTNRWKIENNQLIVYDDDGITPILKFNLYDKFGNPTEINVYERKPVK
;
A
#
# COMPACT_ATOMS: atom_id res chain seq x y z
N MET A 1 14.95 6.07 43.88
CA MET A 1 14.86 4.71 43.33
C MET A 1 14.36 4.81 41.90
N PRO A 2 14.84 3.97 40.97
CA PRO A 2 14.45 4.03 39.57
C PRO A 2 12.99 3.61 39.32
N ILE A 3 12.41 2.79 40.20
CA ILE A 3 10.98 2.49 40.23
C ILE A 3 10.42 2.96 41.56
N THR A 4 9.37 3.78 41.52
CA THR A 4 8.74 4.38 42.71
C THR A 4 7.23 4.35 42.60
N TYR A 5 6.53 4.32 43.74
CA TYR A 5 5.09 4.45 43.81
C TYR A 5 4.70 5.72 44.57
N ASP A 6 3.73 6.46 44.04
CA ASP A 6 3.07 7.57 44.72
C ASP A 6 1.62 7.18 45.02
N SER A 7 1.30 7.03 46.32
CA SER A 7 -0.04 6.65 46.78
C SER A 7 -1.07 7.77 46.64
N ALA A 8 -0.65 9.04 46.55
CA ALA A 8 -1.58 10.16 46.40
C ALA A 8 -2.18 10.21 44.99
N THR A 9 -1.38 9.82 43.99
CA THR A 9 -1.81 9.75 42.58
C THR A 9 -2.03 8.32 42.08
N ASN A 10 -1.83 7.34 42.96
CA ASN A 10 -1.86 5.91 42.66
C ASN A 10 -1.07 5.55 41.39
N THR A 11 0.17 6.03 41.31
CA THR A 11 1.01 5.94 40.10
C THR A 11 2.36 5.31 40.39
N ILE A 12 2.71 4.27 39.64
CA ILE A 12 4.07 3.73 39.56
C ILE A 12 4.83 4.51 38.49
N THR A 13 6.01 4.99 38.85
CA THR A 13 6.93 5.70 37.95
C THR A 13 8.19 4.87 37.74
N VAL A 14 8.54 4.63 36.48
CA VAL A 14 9.78 3.96 36.06
C VAL A 14 10.68 5.00 35.38
N VAL A 15 11.92 5.15 35.83
CA VAL A 15 12.93 6.08 35.28
C VAL A 15 14.30 5.38 35.23
N GLY A 16 15.06 5.63 34.17
CA GLY A 16 16.40 5.09 33.95
C GLY A 16 16.38 3.76 33.20
N GLY A 17 17.33 2.87 33.53
CA GLY A 17 17.63 1.70 32.70
C GLY A 17 18.58 2.07 31.55
N THR A 18 18.96 1.08 30.77
CA THR A 18 19.85 1.26 29.60
C THR A 18 19.35 0.43 28.43
N GLU A 19 19.84 0.68 27.22
CA GLU A 19 19.50 -0.11 26.04
C GLU A 19 19.81 -1.61 26.23
N ASP A 20 20.96 -1.93 26.83
CA ASP A 20 21.42 -3.30 27.09
C ASP A 20 20.71 -3.95 28.29
N ASN A 21 20.21 -3.14 29.22
CA ASN A 21 19.50 -3.59 30.42
C ASN A 21 18.27 -2.71 30.69
N PRO A 22 17.22 -2.86 29.87
CA PRO A 22 15.96 -2.14 30.04
C PRO A 22 15.15 -2.75 31.19
N TYR A 23 14.28 -1.95 31.82
CA TYR A 23 13.34 -2.48 32.81
C TYR A 23 12.20 -3.28 32.16
N THR A 24 11.61 -4.16 32.96
CA THR A 24 10.53 -5.10 32.59
C THR A 24 9.36 -5.00 33.56
N PHE A 25 8.25 -5.72 33.31
CA PHE A 25 7.20 -5.88 34.31
C PHE A 25 7.67 -6.65 35.55
N GLU A 26 8.63 -7.57 35.41
CA GLU A 26 9.21 -8.28 36.55
C GLU A 26 9.94 -7.33 37.51
N ASP A 27 10.63 -6.31 36.98
CA ASP A 27 11.29 -5.29 37.80
C ASP A 27 10.28 -4.43 38.59
N ILE A 28 9.15 -4.09 37.97
CA ILE A 28 8.07 -3.37 38.66
C ILE A 28 7.47 -4.24 39.76
N TYR A 29 7.22 -5.52 39.49
CA TYR A 29 6.75 -6.47 40.50
C TYR A 29 7.75 -6.60 41.67
N ASN A 30 9.04 -6.77 41.38
CA ASN A 30 10.07 -6.87 42.41
C ASN A 30 10.14 -5.60 43.27
N ALA A 31 9.97 -4.42 42.67
CA ALA A 31 9.90 -3.16 43.41
C ALA A 31 8.64 -3.06 44.28
N ASP A 32 7.48 -3.51 43.78
CA ASP A 32 6.23 -3.59 44.56
C ASP A 32 6.38 -4.50 45.78
N GLN A 33 6.95 -5.70 45.61
CA GLN A 33 7.16 -6.66 46.70
C GLN A 33 8.17 -6.16 47.72
N ALA A 34 9.30 -5.59 47.27
CA ALA A 34 10.35 -5.11 48.16
C ALA A 34 9.88 -3.94 49.05
N ASN A 35 8.94 -3.13 48.56
CA ASN A 35 8.44 -1.94 49.27
C ASN A 35 7.02 -2.11 49.83
N GLY A 36 6.35 -3.24 49.58
CA GLY A 36 5.02 -3.54 50.09
C GLY A 36 3.91 -2.62 49.57
N TRP A 37 3.95 -2.21 48.29
CA TRP A 37 2.93 -1.32 47.73
C TRP A 37 1.60 -2.04 47.49
N GLY A 38 1.63 -3.29 47.02
CA GLY A 38 0.44 -4.12 46.83
C GLY A 38 -0.46 -3.68 45.67
N VAL A 39 0.10 -3.01 44.67
CA VAL A 39 -0.63 -2.45 43.52
C VAL A 39 -0.16 -3.03 42.18
N PHE A 40 0.94 -3.78 42.17
CA PHE A 40 1.43 -4.52 41.01
C PHE A 40 1.74 -5.97 41.39
N THR A 41 0.98 -6.91 40.82
CA THR A 41 0.97 -8.32 41.25
C THR A 41 1.35 -9.25 40.10
N LYS A 42 2.16 -10.27 40.38
CA LYS A 42 2.44 -11.38 39.47
C LYS A 42 1.43 -12.50 39.75
N LEU A 43 0.50 -12.73 38.83
CA LEU A 43 -0.54 -13.76 38.96
C LEU A 43 -0.02 -15.16 38.58
N SER A 44 0.88 -15.19 37.62
CA SER A 44 1.65 -16.36 37.19
C SER A 44 2.90 -15.89 36.45
N GLU A 45 3.76 -16.81 36.05
CA GLU A 45 4.91 -16.48 35.19
C GLU A 45 4.42 -15.75 33.92
N GLY A 46 5.02 -14.60 33.63
CA GLY A 46 4.65 -13.75 32.50
C GLY A 46 3.25 -13.10 32.54
N VAL A 47 2.51 -13.17 33.66
CA VAL A 47 1.18 -12.56 33.79
C VAL A 47 1.14 -11.62 34.99
N TYR A 48 0.98 -10.34 34.70
CA TYR A 48 0.99 -9.27 35.68
C TYR A 48 -0.35 -8.55 35.72
N LYS A 49 -0.69 -8.03 36.89
CA LYS A 49 -1.87 -7.18 37.09
C LYS A 49 -1.46 -5.91 37.82
N THR A 50 -1.92 -4.78 37.32
CA THR A 50 -1.78 -3.48 37.99
C THR A 50 -3.13 -2.92 38.39
N THR A 51 -3.19 -2.33 39.58
CA THR A 51 -4.26 -1.45 40.06
C THR A 51 -3.76 -0.02 40.27
N ALA A 52 -2.52 0.27 39.86
CA ALA A 52 -1.94 1.61 39.80
C ALA A 52 -1.68 2.03 38.35
N LYS A 53 -1.70 3.34 38.10
CA LYS A 53 -1.30 3.92 36.81
C LYS A 53 0.18 3.66 36.56
N LEU A 54 0.57 3.58 35.30
CA LEU A 54 1.96 3.37 34.90
C LEU A 54 2.51 4.61 34.19
N LYS A 55 3.64 5.13 34.67
CA LYS A 55 4.35 6.26 34.06
C LYS A 55 5.79 5.86 33.75
N PHE A 56 6.15 5.89 32.47
CA PHE A 56 7.50 5.61 31.99
C PHE A 56 8.19 6.92 31.64
N GLY A 57 9.27 7.21 32.35
CA GLY A 57 10.07 8.42 32.23
C GLY A 57 9.61 9.59 33.10
N ASP A 58 10.51 10.55 33.25
CA ASP A 58 10.28 11.84 33.90
C ASP A 58 10.06 12.98 32.89
N GLY A 59 10.43 12.76 31.62
CA GLY A 59 10.38 13.76 30.54
C GLY A 59 11.67 14.55 30.35
N ALA A 60 12.75 14.17 31.02
CA ALA A 60 14.05 14.83 30.95
C ALA A 60 15.22 13.86 30.79
N THR A 61 15.12 12.64 31.33
CA THR A 61 16.17 11.63 31.31
C THR A 61 15.75 10.39 30.53
N GLU A 62 16.71 9.77 29.85
CA GLU A 62 16.52 8.53 29.11
C GLU A 62 15.94 7.45 30.03
N THR A 63 14.86 6.82 29.58
CA THR A 63 14.22 5.72 30.29
C THR A 63 14.00 4.55 29.34
N TRP A 64 14.53 3.39 29.67
CA TRP A 64 14.52 2.20 28.83
C TRP A 64 13.62 1.12 29.43
N PHE A 65 12.62 0.70 28.66
CA PHE A 65 11.68 -0.34 29.04
C PHE A 65 11.48 -1.32 27.89
N LYS A 66 11.58 -2.61 28.14
CA LYS A 66 11.38 -3.62 27.10
C LYS A 66 10.68 -4.83 27.69
N GLU A 67 9.62 -5.26 27.02
CA GLU A 67 8.80 -6.36 27.50
C GLU A 67 8.32 -7.21 26.33
N ALA A 68 8.26 -8.52 26.48
CA ALA A 68 7.89 -9.44 25.41
C ALA A 68 7.27 -10.72 25.94
N GLY A 69 6.21 -11.18 25.29
CA GLY A 69 5.57 -12.48 25.54
C GLY A 69 4.79 -12.54 26.86
N THR A 70 4.44 -11.39 27.44
CA THR A 70 3.74 -11.29 28.72
C THR A 70 2.32 -10.76 28.55
N THR A 71 1.53 -10.85 29.62
CA THR A 71 0.20 -10.26 29.74
C THR A 71 0.20 -9.23 30.86
N LEU A 72 -0.31 -8.03 30.59
CA LEU A 72 -0.61 -7.02 31.61
C LEU A 72 -2.12 -6.81 31.70
N ILE A 73 -2.68 -7.08 32.89
CA ILE A 73 -4.07 -6.79 33.22
C ILE A 73 -4.12 -5.44 33.95
N ALA A 74 -4.75 -4.45 33.32
CA ALA A 74 -4.95 -3.11 33.86
C ALA A 74 -6.42 -2.94 34.27
N GLU A 75 -6.68 -2.81 35.58
CA GLU A 75 -8.05 -2.81 36.12
C GLU A 75 -8.37 -1.52 36.89
N ASN A 76 -9.39 -0.79 36.42
CA ASN A 76 -9.96 0.41 37.03
C ASN A 76 -8.89 1.43 37.47
N LEU A 77 -8.01 1.78 36.54
CA LEU A 77 -6.88 2.69 36.80
C LEU A 77 -7.29 4.17 36.71
N GLY A 78 -8.41 4.46 36.03
CA GLY A 78 -8.90 5.82 35.86
C GLY A 78 -9.33 6.43 37.20
N THR A 79 -9.28 7.76 37.25
CA THR A 79 -9.81 8.57 38.37
C THR A 79 -10.76 9.68 37.89
N VAL A 80 -10.80 9.91 36.58
CA VAL A 80 -11.70 10.81 35.86
C VAL A 80 -11.89 10.28 34.43
N ASP A 81 -12.90 10.77 33.70
CA ASP A 81 -12.97 10.53 32.26
C ASP A 81 -11.75 11.13 31.55
N GLU A 82 -11.29 10.47 30.48
CA GLU A 82 -10.09 10.83 29.69
C GLU A 82 -8.76 10.80 30.46
N ASP A 83 -8.73 10.11 31.61
CA ASP A 83 -7.53 9.95 32.42
C ASP A 83 -6.44 9.14 31.70
N THR A 84 -5.18 9.52 31.92
CA THR A 84 -4.04 8.78 31.37
C THR A 84 -3.65 7.66 32.33
N ILE A 85 -4.05 6.44 32.01
CA ILE A 85 -3.78 5.25 32.82
C ILE A 85 -2.38 4.65 32.58
N MET A 86 -1.83 4.92 31.39
CA MET A 86 -0.46 4.58 31.03
C MET A 86 0.16 5.75 30.25
N ARG A 87 1.29 6.27 30.74
CA ARG A 87 1.95 7.44 30.16
C ARG A 87 3.40 7.15 29.82
N PHE A 88 3.78 7.42 28.58
CA PHE A 88 5.16 7.45 28.14
C PHE A 88 5.59 8.90 27.95
N LYS A 89 6.56 9.35 28.74
CA LYS A 89 7.07 10.73 28.69
C LYS A 89 8.12 10.85 27.59
N ALA A 90 8.49 12.09 27.25
CA ALA A 90 9.64 12.36 26.37
C ALA A 90 10.90 11.63 26.89
N TYR A 91 11.79 11.22 25.99
CA TYR A 91 13.00 10.43 26.29
C TYR A 91 12.74 9.01 26.84
N CYS A 92 11.49 8.54 26.76
CA CYS A 92 11.19 7.13 27.01
C CYS A 92 11.40 6.30 25.73
N ASN A 93 12.23 5.26 25.82
CA ASN A 93 12.41 4.21 24.82
C ASN A 93 11.72 2.95 25.33
N ALA A 94 10.50 2.72 24.85
CA ALA A 94 9.69 1.57 25.25
C ALA A 94 9.45 0.65 24.06
N GLN A 95 9.76 -0.63 24.20
CA GLN A 95 9.45 -1.65 23.20
C GLN A 95 8.60 -2.76 23.82
N PHE A 96 7.45 -3.02 23.22
CA PHE A 96 6.59 -4.15 23.55
C PHE A 96 6.58 -5.14 22.40
N GLY A 97 6.96 -6.38 22.69
CA GLY A 97 7.13 -7.44 21.71
C GLY A 97 8.48 -7.44 20.99
N GLU A 98 8.65 -8.43 20.13
CA GLU A 98 9.86 -8.69 19.34
C GLU A 98 9.51 -8.80 17.85
N TYR A 99 10.54 -8.80 17.00
CA TYR A 99 10.41 -9.13 15.59
C TYR A 99 11.70 -9.80 15.10
N ASP A 100 11.58 -10.54 13.99
CA ASP A 100 12.70 -10.93 13.15
C ASP A 100 12.60 -10.15 11.83
N VAL A 101 13.73 -10.00 11.13
CA VAL A 101 13.74 -9.43 9.77
C VAL A 101 13.84 -10.58 8.78
N VAL A 102 12.83 -10.76 7.93
CA VAL A 102 12.78 -11.78 6.89
C VAL A 102 12.55 -11.08 5.55
N ASN A 103 13.47 -11.25 4.60
CA ASN A 103 13.42 -10.59 3.29
C ASN A 103 13.27 -9.06 3.35
N GLY A 104 13.79 -8.42 4.40
CA GLY A 104 13.67 -6.97 4.61
C GLY A 104 12.40 -6.51 5.33
N GLU A 105 11.48 -7.43 5.62
CA GLU A 105 10.22 -7.16 6.32
C GLU A 105 10.30 -7.58 7.80
N LYS A 106 9.58 -6.87 8.68
CA LYS A 106 9.52 -7.20 10.11
C LYS A 106 8.43 -8.23 10.37
N VAL A 107 8.84 -9.45 10.70
CA VAL A 107 7.93 -10.52 11.15
C VAL A 107 7.86 -10.50 12.67
N THR A 108 6.72 -10.06 13.21
CA THR A 108 6.56 -9.86 14.66
C THR A 108 6.41 -11.17 15.44
N LYS A 109 6.86 -11.19 16.70
CA LYS A 109 6.76 -12.34 17.61
C LYS A 109 6.70 -11.89 19.07
N LYS A 110 6.24 -12.78 19.94
CA LYS A 110 6.16 -12.57 21.41
C LYS A 110 5.56 -11.20 21.78
N GLY A 111 4.48 -10.78 21.15
CA GLY A 111 3.82 -9.53 21.52
C GLY A 111 3.28 -9.57 22.95
N VAL A 112 3.16 -8.40 23.55
CA VAL A 112 2.55 -8.22 24.88
C VAL A 112 1.03 -8.12 24.71
N GLU A 113 0.29 -8.83 25.57
CA GLU A 113 -1.17 -8.71 25.65
C GLU A 113 -1.55 -7.74 26.77
N PHE A 114 -2.12 -6.60 26.42
CA PHE A 114 -2.72 -5.66 27.34
C PHE A 114 -4.21 -5.97 27.47
N GLN A 115 -4.66 -6.29 28.68
CA GLN A 115 -6.06 -6.51 28.99
C GLN A 115 -6.59 -5.38 29.87
N PHE A 116 -7.56 -4.64 29.36
CA PHE A 116 -8.15 -3.51 30.08
C PHE A 116 -9.50 -3.88 30.67
N ARG A 117 -9.71 -3.50 31.93
CA ARG A 117 -11.00 -3.54 32.60
C ARG A 117 -11.24 -2.21 33.31
N GLU A 118 -11.73 -1.23 32.58
CA GLU A 118 -12.20 0.03 33.13
C GLU A 118 -13.73 0.00 33.18
N THR A 119 -14.34 0.08 34.35
CA THR A 119 -15.80 -0.08 34.51
C THR A 119 -16.47 1.14 35.13
N VAL A 120 -15.67 2.17 35.45
CA VAL A 120 -16.10 3.36 36.15
C VAL A 120 -16.15 4.54 35.18
N TYR A 121 -15.05 4.82 34.50
CA TYR A 121 -14.90 5.98 33.62
C TYR A 121 -15.18 5.61 32.16
N TYR A 122 -15.89 6.47 31.43
CA TYR A 122 -16.36 6.22 30.08
C TYR A 122 -15.20 6.04 29.09
N THR A 123 -14.12 6.80 29.29
CA THR A 123 -12.89 6.73 28.51
C THR A 123 -11.67 6.89 29.40
N CYS A 124 -10.60 6.18 29.04
CA CYS A 124 -9.25 6.33 29.59
C CYS A 124 -8.25 6.14 28.46
N ARG A 125 -7.00 6.55 28.64
CA ARG A 125 -6.01 6.51 27.55
C ARG A 125 -4.63 6.01 27.94
N ILE A 126 -3.98 5.44 26.94
CA ILE A 126 -2.54 5.26 26.86
C ILE A 126 -2.00 6.43 26.06
N TYR A 127 -1.12 7.24 26.65
CA TYR A 127 -0.60 8.45 26.00
C TYR A 127 0.91 8.40 25.83
N CYS A 128 1.36 8.56 24.59
CA CYS A 128 2.77 8.68 24.23
C CYS A 128 3.10 10.15 23.93
N ALA A 129 3.96 10.76 24.75
CA ALA A 129 4.36 12.15 24.58
C ALA A 129 5.25 12.34 23.35
N TYR A 130 5.26 13.56 22.82
CA TYR A 130 6.24 13.98 21.82
C TYR A 130 7.68 13.67 22.31
N ASN A 131 8.56 13.26 21.40
CA ASN A 131 9.92 12.77 21.68
C ASN A 131 9.99 11.50 22.54
N SER A 132 8.92 10.71 22.65
CA SER A 132 9.02 9.32 23.09
C SER A 132 9.29 8.39 21.89
N ASN A 133 9.90 7.25 22.15
CA ASN A 133 10.25 6.22 21.17
C ASN A 133 9.56 4.91 21.57
N VAL A 134 8.22 4.92 21.48
CA VAL A 134 7.37 3.78 21.85
C VAL A 134 7.07 2.93 20.62
N LYS A 135 7.25 1.62 20.73
CA LYS A 135 7.05 0.64 19.66
C LYS A 135 6.26 -0.57 20.14
N TYR A 136 5.32 -1.02 19.34
CA TYR A 136 4.50 -2.21 19.58
C TYR A 136 4.65 -3.20 18.42
N TYR A 137 5.09 -4.43 18.74
CA TYR A 137 5.29 -5.52 17.78
C TYR A 137 4.46 -6.73 18.20
N GLY A 138 3.54 -7.17 17.34
CA GLY A 138 2.72 -8.36 17.59
C GLY A 138 1.78 -8.25 18.81
N CYS A 139 1.60 -7.05 19.35
CA CYS A 139 0.89 -6.82 20.61
C CYS A 139 -0.63 -6.95 20.45
N LYS A 140 -1.31 -7.19 21.57
CA LYS A 140 -2.77 -7.26 21.63
C LYS A 140 -3.31 -6.26 22.63
N PHE A 141 -4.27 -5.44 22.22
CA PHE A 141 -5.00 -4.53 23.11
C PHE A 141 -6.43 -5.01 23.25
N LYS A 142 -6.76 -5.60 24.39
CA LYS A 142 -8.03 -6.30 24.61
C LYS A 142 -8.89 -5.57 25.62
N LEU A 143 -10.18 -5.45 25.31
CA LEU A 143 -11.18 -4.96 26.26
C LEU A 143 -11.86 -6.15 26.92
N LEU A 144 -11.66 -6.31 28.23
CA LEU A 144 -12.38 -7.32 28.99
C LEU A 144 -13.87 -7.01 29.02
N LYS A 145 -14.69 -8.02 29.33
CA LYS A 145 -16.15 -7.90 29.36
C LYS A 145 -16.58 -6.69 30.19
N ASN A 146 -17.46 -5.87 29.61
CA ASN A 146 -17.98 -4.62 30.16
C ASN A 146 -16.95 -3.51 30.40
N SER A 147 -15.67 -3.70 30.03
CA SER A 147 -14.69 -2.60 30.05
C SER A 147 -15.18 -1.50 29.13
N HIS A 148 -15.16 -0.25 29.57
CA HIS A 148 -15.30 0.95 28.78
C HIS A 148 -14.11 1.16 27.84
N ARG A 149 -14.20 2.19 27.00
CA ARG A 149 -13.28 2.46 25.91
C ARG A 149 -11.91 2.87 26.45
N ILE A 150 -10.86 2.34 25.84
CA ILE A 150 -9.48 2.78 26.04
C ILE A 150 -8.96 3.35 24.72
N ASP A 151 -8.28 4.48 24.80
CA ASP A 151 -7.77 5.22 23.65
C ASP A 151 -6.24 5.12 23.63
N ILE A 152 -5.65 4.78 22.49
CA ILE A 152 -4.20 4.74 22.30
C ILE A 152 -3.80 5.96 21.48
N GLU A 153 -3.04 6.85 22.11
CA GLU A 153 -2.86 8.22 21.64
C GLU A 153 -1.42 8.71 21.61
N GLY A 154 -1.20 9.72 20.77
CA GLY A 154 -0.01 10.56 20.78
C GLY A 154 1.06 10.13 19.77
N PHE A 155 2.32 10.24 20.18
CA PHE A 155 3.48 10.08 19.30
C PHE A 155 4.07 8.68 19.47
N ILE A 156 3.55 7.73 18.69
CA ILE A 156 4.00 6.34 18.68
C ILE A 156 4.87 6.15 17.45
N LYS A 157 5.99 5.43 17.58
CA LYS A 157 6.93 5.29 16.46
C LYS A 157 6.49 4.20 15.49
N GLU A 158 6.13 3.03 16.02
CA GLU A 158 5.74 1.86 15.22
C GLU A 158 4.66 1.05 15.95
N ILE A 159 3.64 0.62 15.19
CA ILE A 159 2.66 -0.38 15.58
C ILE A 159 2.59 -1.39 14.44
N ILE A 160 3.23 -2.55 14.61
CA ILE A 160 3.37 -3.54 13.55
C ILE A 160 2.79 -4.89 14.02
N GLY A 161 2.00 -5.54 13.16
CA GLY A 161 1.46 -6.89 13.43
C GLY A 161 0.51 -6.97 14.62
N CYS A 162 -0.09 -5.85 15.05
CA CYS A 162 -0.86 -5.78 16.29
C CYS A 162 -2.36 -6.05 16.08
N LEU A 163 -3.01 -6.56 17.12
CA LEU A 163 -4.46 -6.68 17.22
C LEU A 163 -4.98 -5.68 18.26
N SER A 164 -6.05 -4.96 17.95
CA SER A 164 -6.64 -4.00 18.88
C SER A 164 -8.16 -4.08 18.91
N GLU A 165 -8.73 -4.24 20.09
CA GLU A 165 -10.15 -4.00 20.38
C GLU A 165 -10.40 -2.56 20.83
N THR A 166 -9.35 -1.74 20.95
CA THR A 166 -9.36 -0.36 21.45
C THR A 166 -9.23 0.66 20.31
N LEU A 167 -9.48 1.93 20.61
CA LEU A 167 -9.39 3.02 19.64
C LEU A 167 -7.94 3.47 19.45
N PHE A 168 -7.54 3.73 18.21
CA PHE A 168 -6.33 4.47 17.87
C PHE A 168 -6.70 5.93 17.59
N GLU A 169 -6.39 6.82 18.53
CA GLU A 169 -6.86 8.22 18.50
C GLU A 169 -5.68 9.19 18.45
N GLY A 170 -5.64 10.07 17.46
CA GLY A 170 -4.59 11.10 17.37
C GLY A 170 -3.18 10.51 17.35
N ILE A 171 -2.98 9.38 16.66
CA ILE A 171 -1.64 8.81 16.48
C ILE A 171 -0.88 9.60 15.43
N ASN A 172 0.31 10.09 15.80
CA ASN A 172 1.13 10.98 14.99
C ASN A 172 2.51 10.37 14.71
N TYR A 173 3.00 10.56 13.47
CA TYR A 173 4.32 10.13 13.00
C TYR A 173 4.60 8.63 13.22
N CYS A 174 3.55 7.80 13.14
CA CYS A 174 3.62 6.37 13.35
C CYS A 174 3.65 5.61 12.03
N LEU A 175 4.44 4.55 11.95
CA LEU A 175 4.20 3.46 11.00
C LEU A 175 3.18 2.50 11.61
N ILE A 176 2.01 2.38 11.00
CA ILE A 176 0.96 1.44 11.39
C ILE A 176 0.85 0.41 10.26
N GLU A 177 1.33 -0.81 10.52
CA GLU A 177 1.53 -1.84 9.50
C GLU A 177 1.00 -3.19 9.97
N ASP A 178 0.24 -3.88 9.11
CA ASP A 178 -0.34 -5.20 9.39
C ASP A 178 -1.13 -5.24 10.71
N VAL A 179 -1.96 -4.22 10.93
CA VAL A 179 -2.76 -4.05 12.16
C VAL A 179 -4.21 -4.41 11.91
N MET A 180 -4.81 -5.15 12.85
CA MET A 180 -6.24 -5.43 12.85
C MET A 180 -6.94 -4.78 14.05
N LEU A 181 -7.88 -3.87 13.77
CA LEU A 181 -8.75 -3.19 14.72
C LEU A 181 -10.14 -3.83 14.66
N ILE A 182 -10.64 -4.34 15.78
CA ILE A 182 -11.87 -5.14 15.85
C ILE A 182 -12.79 -4.74 17.00
N GLY A 183 -13.98 -5.35 17.02
CA GLY A 183 -14.91 -5.23 18.14
C GLY A 183 -15.62 -3.89 18.15
N ARG A 184 -16.09 -3.47 19.33
CA ARG A 184 -16.99 -2.32 19.46
C ARG A 184 -16.29 -0.96 19.55
N GLU A 185 -15.02 -0.95 19.92
CA GLU A 185 -14.21 0.27 20.06
C GLU A 185 -13.07 0.33 19.03
N GLY A 186 -12.70 -0.78 18.38
CA GLY A 186 -11.63 -0.80 17.38
C GLY A 186 -11.98 0.05 16.17
N HIS A 187 -11.38 1.23 16.06
CA HIS A 187 -11.42 2.11 14.89
C HIS A 187 -10.25 3.11 14.96
N ILE A 188 -10.09 3.92 13.92
CA ILE A 188 -9.07 4.98 13.86
C ILE A 188 -9.77 6.32 13.98
N SER A 189 -9.21 7.24 14.76
CA SER A 189 -9.73 8.59 14.88
C SER A 189 -8.62 9.64 14.85
N GLY A 190 -8.76 10.66 14.01
CA GLY A 190 -7.97 11.90 14.13
C GLY A 190 -6.46 11.73 13.96
N CYS A 191 -5.99 10.64 13.35
CA CYS A 191 -4.56 10.39 13.16
C CYS A 191 -4.04 11.23 11.99
N GLU A 192 -2.91 11.92 12.21
CA GLU A 192 -2.29 12.81 11.24
C GLU A 192 -0.84 12.36 10.99
N THR A 193 -0.32 12.59 9.78
CA THR A 193 1.11 12.37 9.45
C THR A 193 1.65 10.95 9.74
N SER A 194 0.76 9.97 9.89
CA SER A 194 1.09 8.56 10.06
C SER A 194 1.01 7.81 8.72
N THR A 195 1.76 6.72 8.60
CA THR A 195 1.74 5.82 7.45
C THR A 195 0.89 4.60 7.79
N PHE A 196 -0.10 4.28 6.95
CA PHE A 196 -1.00 3.16 7.15
C PHE A 196 -0.83 2.14 6.04
N VAL A 197 -0.41 0.93 6.39
CA VAL A 197 -0.18 -0.17 5.44
C VAL A 197 -0.88 -1.42 5.95
N ASN A 198 -1.71 -2.04 5.10
CA ASN A 198 -2.41 -3.30 5.41
C ASN A 198 -3.21 -3.27 6.72
N VAL A 199 -3.93 -2.17 6.97
CA VAL A 199 -4.73 -2.01 8.18
C VAL A 199 -6.13 -2.55 7.97
N TRP A 200 -6.63 -3.38 8.89
CA TRP A 200 -7.98 -3.94 8.84
C TRP A 200 -8.81 -3.33 9.96
N VAL A 201 -9.94 -2.71 9.63
CA VAL A 201 -10.88 -2.16 10.61
C VAL A 201 -12.22 -2.90 10.50
N LEU A 202 -12.39 -3.94 11.31
CA LEU A 202 -13.54 -4.84 11.30
C LEU A 202 -14.36 -4.60 12.58
N THR A 203 -15.11 -3.51 12.58
CA THR A 203 -15.72 -2.92 13.78
C THR A 203 -17.24 -3.00 13.75
N THR A 204 -17.85 -2.97 14.94
CA THR A 204 -19.31 -2.78 15.07
C THR A 204 -19.69 -1.30 15.20
N ARG A 205 -18.75 -0.39 15.02
CA ARG A 205 -18.99 1.05 14.97
C ARG A 205 -19.68 1.43 13.65
N VAL A 206 -20.32 2.60 13.66
CA VAL A 206 -20.93 3.21 12.47
C VAL A 206 -19.92 3.52 11.37
N LYS A 207 -18.67 3.79 11.76
CA LYS A 207 -17.56 4.14 10.87
C LYS A 207 -16.28 3.42 11.26
N ALA A 208 -15.36 3.31 10.31
CA ALA A 208 -14.03 2.75 10.52
C ALA A 208 -13.01 3.83 10.87
N ILE A 209 -13.18 5.04 10.33
CA ILE A 209 -12.16 6.08 10.38
C ILE A 209 -12.79 7.46 10.63
N TRP A 210 -12.19 8.27 11.50
CA TRP A 210 -12.34 9.72 11.49
C TRP A 210 -11.10 10.35 10.84
N LEU A 211 -11.28 10.97 9.68
CA LEU A 211 -10.22 11.59 8.90
C LEU A 211 -9.95 13.01 9.42
N ALA A 212 -8.69 13.30 9.70
CA ALA A 212 -8.21 14.61 10.11
C ALA A 212 -7.79 15.45 8.89
N ASN A 213 -7.83 16.77 9.03
CA ASN A 213 -7.50 17.71 7.95
C ASN A 213 -5.99 17.74 7.64
N ALA A 214 -5.50 16.72 6.93
CA ALA A 214 -4.11 16.60 6.50
C ALA A 214 -4.00 15.79 5.18
N THR A 215 -2.81 15.79 4.59
CA THR A 215 -2.47 14.95 3.43
C THR A 215 -1.75 13.67 3.88
N TYR A 216 -2.33 12.52 3.57
CA TYR A 216 -1.75 11.20 3.89
C TYR A 216 -2.44 10.10 3.07
N SER A 217 -2.00 8.85 3.24
CA SER A 217 -2.50 7.72 2.47
C SER A 217 -2.75 6.50 3.34
N TYR A 218 -3.80 5.76 2.99
CA TYR A 218 -4.04 4.39 3.42
C TYR A 218 -3.68 3.46 2.27
N VAL A 219 -2.81 2.48 2.51
CA VAL A 219 -2.44 1.45 1.54
C VAL A 219 -2.99 0.11 2.03
N GLY A 220 -3.80 -0.58 1.21
CA GLY A 220 -4.31 -1.90 1.55
C GLY A 220 -5.30 -1.91 2.72
N LEU A 221 -6.00 -0.80 2.99
CA LEU A 221 -6.99 -0.73 4.07
C LEU A 221 -8.19 -1.63 3.74
N VAL A 222 -8.60 -2.46 4.70
CA VAL A 222 -9.84 -3.25 4.63
C VAL A 222 -10.80 -2.81 5.71
N THR A 223 -12.05 -2.49 5.38
CA THR A 223 -13.04 -2.06 6.39
C THR A 223 -14.33 -2.83 6.35
N LYS A 224 -14.94 -2.97 7.54
CA LYS A 224 -16.32 -3.40 7.74
C LYS A 224 -16.91 -2.64 8.92
N THR A 225 -17.99 -1.91 8.67
CA THR A 225 -18.70 -1.09 9.66
C THR A 225 -20.20 -1.33 9.56
N THR A 226 -20.98 -0.68 10.44
CA THR A 226 -22.45 -0.80 10.37
C THR A 226 -23.11 0.19 9.42
N ASP A 227 -22.45 1.27 9.01
CA ASP A 227 -23.06 2.29 8.13
C ASP A 227 -22.12 2.78 7.03
N HIS A 228 -21.07 3.52 7.36
CA HIS A 228 -20.23 4.22 6.39
C HIS A 228 -18.74 4.00 6.62
N LEU A 229 -17.90 4.34 5.63
CA LEU A 229 -16.44 4.16 5.73
C LEU A 229 -15.84 5.13 6.74
N ALA A 230 -16.06 6.43 6.55
CA ALA A 230 -15.37 7.45 7.33
C ALA A 230 -16.19 8.72 7.59
N ASP A 231 -15.95 9.33 8.75
CA ASP A 231 -16.25 10.74 8.99
C ASP A 231 -15.04 11.56 8.52
N ALA A 232 -15.26 12.57 7.68
CA ALA A 232 -14.24 13.51 7.21
C ALA A 232 -14.49 14.89 7.83
N TYR A 233 -13.59 15.34 8.71
CA TYR A 233 -13.73 16.61 9.40
C TYR A 233 -12.82 17.67 8.79
N ARG A 234 -13.44 18.62 8.07
CA ARG A 234 -12.77 19.79 7.51
C ARG A 234 -11.55 19.46 6.64
N ILE A 235 -11.62 18.40 5.82
CA ILE A 235 -10.57 18.15 4.82
C ILE A 235 -10.63 19.25 3.78
N ARG A 236 -9.65 20.17 3.79
CA ARG A 236 -9.64 21.41 2.99
C ARG A 236 -8.49 21.44 2.03
N SER A 237 -8.64 22.16 0.91
CA SER A 237 -7.55 22.41 -0.01
C SER A 237 -6.34 23.03 0.72
N PRO A 238 -5.11 22.58 0.45
CA PRO A 238 -4.70 21.62 -0.59
C PRO A 238 -4.63 20.16 -0.12
N ASN A 239 -5.28 19.80 1.00
CA ASN A 239 -5.15 18.46 1.57
C ASN A 239 -5.85 17.38 0.74
N VAL A 240 -5.15 16.26 0.57
CA VAL A 240 -5.62 15.08 -0.18
C VAL A 240 -5.40 13.82 0.64
N ILE A 241 -6.45 13.01 0.80
CA ILE A 241 -6.35 11.69 1.43
C ILE A 241 -6.55 10.62 0.38
N LYS A 242 -5.55 9.75 0.24
CA LYS A 242 -5.56 8.67 -0.75
C LYS A 242 -5.89 7.33 -0.11
N PHE A 243 -6.77 6.57 -0.76
CA PHE A 243 -7.07 5.17 -0.48
C PHE A 243 -6.49 4.33 -1.63
N ILE A 244 -5.29 3.80 -1.42
CA ILE A 244 -4.51 3.05 -2.41
C ILE A 244 -4.73 1.57 -2.19
N ASN A 245 -5.30 0.87 -3.19
CA ASN A 245 -5.61 -0.56 -3.11
C ASN A 245 -6.47 -0.93 -1.88
N CYS A 246 -7.37 -0.03 -1.47
CA CYS A 246 -8.21 -0.22 -0.29
C CYS A 246 -9.55 -0.89 -0.65
N LYS A 247 -10.02 -1.77 0.24
CA LYS A 247 -11.29 -2.47 0.16
C LYS A 247 -12.22 -2.05 1.29
N ALA A 248 -13.09 -1.09 1.02
CA ALA A 248 -14.14 -0.70 1.96
C ALA A 248 -15.40 -1.56 1.78
N HIS A 249 -16.15 -1.81 2.86
CA HIS A 249 -17.47 -2.47 2.74
C HIS A 249 -18.48 -1.62 1.97
N ASN A 250 -18.33 -0.29 2.01
CA ASN A 250 -18.93 0.67 1.11
C ASN A 250 -18.08 1.95 1.04
N TRP A 251 -18.30 2.78 0.02
CA TRP A 251 -17.61 4.05 -0.16
C TRP A 251 -18.44 5.25 0.30
N LYS A 252 -19.19 5.08 1.40
CA LYS A 252 -19.96 6.18 2.00
C LYS A 252 -19.08 7.04 2.91
N ILE A 253 -19.14 8.35 2.74
CA ILE A 253 -18.37 9.32 3.53
C ILE A 253 -19.33 10.32 4.14
N ARG A 254 -19.21 10.56 5.45
CA ARG A 254 -19.89 11.68 6.09
C ARG A 254 -18.89 12.83 6.20
N TRP A 255 -19.11 13.95 5.54
CA TRP A 255 -18.12 15.03 5.45
C TRP A 255 -18.71 16.37 5.93
N TYR A 256 -17.98 17.04 6.82
CA TYR A 256 -18.25 18.40 7.27
C TYR A 256 -17.20 19.39 6.75
N LEU A 257 -17.64 20.53 6.22
CA LEU A 257 -16.82 21.71 5.94
C LEU A 257 -17.46 22.94 6.60
N ALA A 258 -16.62 23.83 7.15
CA ALA A 258 -17.11 25.08 7.72
C ALA A 258 -17.36 26.13 6.64
N SER A 259 -18.19 27.14 6.91
CA SER A 259 -18.44 28.20 5.92
C SER A 259 -17.16 28.91 5.49
N GLY A 260 -16.97 29.05 4.18
CA GLY A 260 -15.79 29.64 3.56
C GLY A 260 -14.62 28.67 3.34
N ASP A 261 -14.70 27.42 3.81
CA ASP A 261 -13.72 26.40 3.50
C ASP A 261 -13.78 26.01 2.01
N VAL A 262 -12.63 25.75 1.39
CA VAL A 262 -12.54 25.12 0.07
C VAL A 262 -12.24 23.65 0.28
N SER A 263 -13.02 22.76 -0.33
CA SER A 263 -12.85 21.30 -0.18
C SER A 263 -11.44 20.85 -0.54
N GLY A 264 -10.90 19.94 0.27
CA GLY A 264 -9.82 19.05 -0.16
C GLY A 264 -10.37 17.88 -0.98
N GLU A 265 -9.58 16.83 -1.11
CA GLU A 265 -9.96 15.66 -1.92
C GLU A 265 -9.82 14.35 -1.16
N LEU A 266 -10.77 13.44 -1.39
CA LEU A 266 -10.61 12.02 -1.09
C LEU A 266 -10.43 11.28 -2.42
N GLN A 267 -9.40 10.45 -2.53
CA GLN A 267 -9.05 9.77 -3.78
C GLN A 267 -9.02 8.26 -3.59
N ARG A 268 -9.67 7.54 -4.51
CA ARG A 268 -9.55 6.08 -4.66
C ARG A 268 -8.53 5.82 -5.76
N ILE A 269 -7.47 5.11 -5.42
CA ILE A 269 -6.34 4.84 -6.30
C ILE A 269 -6.09 3.35 -6.35
N TYR A 270 -5.79 2.83 -7.54
CA TYR A 270 -5.23 1.50 -7.70
C TYR A 270 -3.78 1.61 -8.13
N SER A 271 -2.87 1.12 -7.29
CA SER A 271 -1.46 0.97 -7.65
C SER A 271 -1.32 -0.36 -8.39
N VAL A 272 -0.93 -0.29 -9.66
CA VAL A 272 -0.85 -1.45 -10.55
C VAL A 272 0.53 -1.57 -11.18
N LYS A 273 0.95 -2.80 -11.43
CA LYS A 273 2.15 -3.13 -12.20
C LYS A 273 1.74 -3.78 -13.52
N PHE A 274 2.25 -3.26 -14.63
CA PHE A 274 2.00 -3.85 -15.95
C PHE A 274 3.11 -4.85 -16.29
N LYS A 275 2.73 -5.95 -16.94
CA LYS A 275 3.66 -6.88 -17.60
C LYS A 275 3.32 -7.04 -19.07
N ILE A 276 4.29 -6.76 -19.92
CA ILE A 276 4.15 -6.88 -21.37
C ILE A 276 4.86 -8.13 -21.85
N THR A 277 4.14 -8.95 -22.62
CA THR A 277 4.64 -10.22 -23.17
C THR A 277 4.33 -10.35 -24.66
N ASP A 278 5.12 -11.16 -25.37
CA ASP A 278 4.76 -11.62 -26.71
C ASP A 278 3.72 -12.76 -26.66
N ALA A 279 3.26 -13.22 -27.83
CA ALA A 279 2.29 -14.31 -27.93
C ALA A 279 2.78 -15.66 -27.38
N ASN A 280 4.08 -15.83 -27.15
CA ASN A 280 4.68 -17.03 -26.56
C ASN A 280 4.90 -16.87 -25.04
N GLY A 281 4.55 -15.73 -24.46
CA GLY A 281 4.75 -15.41 -23.04
C GLY A 281 6.15 -14.88 -22.71
N ASN A 282 6.99 -14.57 -23.70
CA ASN A 282 8.30 -13.98 -23.44
C ASN A 282 8.14 -12.52 -22.99
N PRO A 283 8.87 -12.08 -21.95
CA PRO A 283 8.80 -10.69 -21.47
C PRO A 283 9.37 -9.72 -22.50
N LEU A 284 8.75 -8.54 -22.59
CA LEU A 284 9.06 -7.53 -23.59
C LEU A 284 9.51 -6.22 -22.95
N ALA A 285 10.82 -5.96 -23.00
CA ALA A 285 11.47 -4.76 -22.48
C ALA A 285 11.30 -3.53 -23.38
N ASN A 286 11.53 -2.32 -22.84
CA ASN A 286 11.49 -1.06 -23.59
C ASN A 286 10.15 -0.76 -24.27
N ARG A 287 9.04 -1.22 -23.69
CA ARG A 287 7.69 -0.84 -24.12
C ARG A 287 7.21 0.32 -23.28
N THR A 288 6.79 1.40 -23.92
CA THR A 288 6.18 2.54 -23.25
C THR A 288 4.68 2.30 -23.12
N ILE A 289 4.21 2.23 -21.88
CA ILE A 289 2.80 2.11 -21.53
C ILE A 289 2.28 3.51 -21.23
N LYS A 290 1.19 3.89 -21.88
CA LYS A 290 0.44 5.12 -21.61
C LYS A 290 -0.95 4.76 -21.14
N VAL A 291 -1.35 5.32 -20.00
CA VAL A 291 -2.69 5.14 -19.43
C VAL A 291 -3.42 6.48 -19.49
N TYR A 292 -4.62 6.48 -20.05
CA TYR A 292 -5.47 7.65 -20.18
C TYR A 292 -6.76 7.48 -19.39
N ASP A 293 -7.24 8.56 -18.78
CA ASP A 293 -8.59 8.62 -18.19
C ASP A 293 -9.69 8.64 -19.27
N LYS A 294 -10.95 8.54 -18.85
CA LYS A 294 -12.12 8.64 -19.74
C LYS A 294 -12.21 9.95 -20.53
N ASN A 295 -11.52 11.00 -20.09
CA ASN A 295 -11.49 12.32 -20.73
C ASN A 295 -10.30 12.48 -21.70
N GLY A 296 -9.43 11.46 -21.81
CA GLY A 296 -8.24 11.48 -22.67
C GLY A 296 -7.01 12.13 -22.04
N ASN A 297 -7.01 12.40 -20.73
CA ASN A 297 -5.83 12.90 -20.02
C ASN A 297 -4.87 11.75 -19.72
N ILE A 298 -3.57 11.97 -19.88
CA ILE A 298 -2.54 11.00 -19.50
C ILE A 298 -2.47 10.94 -17.96
N ILE A 299 -2.73 9.76 -17.40
CA ILE A 299 -2.56 9.46 -15.97
C ILE A 299 -1.15 8.96 -15.70
N ALA A 300 -0.60 8.14 -16.62
CA ALA A 300 0.71 7.53 -16.46
C ALA A 300 1.40 7.28 -17.79
N GLU A 301 2.73 7.41 -17.78
CA GLU A 301 3.62 7.04 -18.88
C GLU A 301 4.86 6.37 -18.28
N VAL A 302 5.01 5.06 -18.50
CA VAL A 302 6.10 4.25 -17.92
C VAL A 302 6.68 3.30 -18.96
N THR A 303 7.91 2.85 -18.75
CA THR A 303 8.58 1.92 -19.66
C THR A 303 8.90 0.60 -18.96
N THR A 304 8.75 -0.52 -19.67
CA THR A 304 9.10 -1.85 -19.12
C THR A 304 10.60 -2.09 -19.00
N ASP A 305 10.99 -2.79 -17.93
CA ASP A 305 12.33 -3.31 -17.69
C ASP A 305 12.64 -4.59 -18.51
N THR A 306 13.79 -5.22 -18.25
CA THR A 306 14.19 -6.48 -18.93
C THR A 306 13.25 -7.67 -18.67
N ASN A 307 12.45 -7.62 -17.59
CA ASN A 307 11.45 -8.63 -17.25
C ASN A 307 10.07 -8.31 -17.86
N GLY A 308 10.00 -7.28 -18.71
CA GLY A 308 8.76 -6.82 -19.33
C GLY A 308 7.84 -6.14 -18.34
N GLU A 309 8.35 -5.69 -17.20
CA GLU A 309 7.56 -5.19 -16.08
C GLU A 309 7.77 -3.68 -15.88
N THR A 310 6.72 -2.96 -15.48
CA THR A 310 6.82 -1.54 -15.12
C THR A 310 7.13 -1.37 -13.62
N PRO A 311 7.58 -0.19 -13.16
CA PRO A 311 7.33 0.20 -11.78
C PRO A 311 5.82 0.22 -11.48
N GLU A 312 5.47 0.28 -10.20
CA GLU A 312 4.08 0.55 -9.80
C GLU A 312 3.59 1.90 -10.33
N VAL A 313 2.32 1.93 -10.73
CA VAL A 313 1.65 3.11 -11.28
C VAL A 313 0.35 3.34 -10.51
N GLU A 314 0.20 4.54 -9.94
CA GLU A 314 -1.03 4.98 -9.32
C GLU A 314 -2.05 5.42 -10.38
N ILE A 315 -3.14 4.67 -10.53
CA ILE A 315 -4.28 5.05 -11.38
C ILE A 315 -5.36 5.67 -10.49
N LEU A 316 -5.63 6.96 -10.66
CA LEU A 316 -6.75 7.64 -10.00
C LEU A 316 -8.07 7.08 -10.54
N TYR A 317 -8.74 6.29 -9.71
CA TYR A 317 -9.98 5.62 -10.09
C TYR A 317 -11.20 6.51 -9.88
N ALA A 318 -11.28 7.13 -8.71
CA ALA A 318 -12.36 8.03 -8.35
C ALA A 318 -11.92 9.11 -7.37
N LYS A 319 -12.62 10.25 -7.39
CA LYS A 319 -12.35 11.39 -6.53
C LYS A 319 -13.66 11.90 -5.91
N LEU A 320 -13.61 12.30 -4.65
CA LEU A 320 -14.72 12.96 -3.97
C LEU A 320 -14.26 14.32 -3.42
N THR A 321 -15.10 15.32 -3.62
CA THR A 321 -14.98 16.66 -3.03
C THR A 321 -16.30 17.04 -2.38
N ASN A 322 -16.28 17.79 -1.29
CA ASN A 322 -17.48 18.28 -0.64
C ASN A 322 -17.84 19.69 -1.16
N PRO A 323 -18.93 19.87 -1.93
CA PRO A 323 -19.33 21.19 -2.44
C PRO A 323 -20.02 22.07 -1.38
N TYR A 324 -20.33 21.53 -0.21
CA TYR A 324 -21.11 22.18 0.84
C TYR A 324 -20.21 22.68 1.97
N ALA A 325 -19.76 23.93 1.86
CA ALA A 325 -19.10 24.68 2.93
C ALA A 325 -20.13 25.50 3.70
N ASP A 326 -20.98 24.82 4.48
CA ASP A 326 -22.19 25.38 5.10
C ASP A 326 -22.35 25.02 6.59
N ASP A 327 -21.27 24.64 7.25
CA ASP A 327 -21.25 24.26 8.67
C ASP A 327 -22.17 23.06 8.99
N THR A 328 -22.43 22.19 8.02
CA THR A 328 -23.26 20.99 8.18
C THR A 328 -22.53 19.72 7.75
N TRP A 329 -22.90 18.59 8.37
CA TRP A 329 -22.45 17.26 7.95
C TRP A 329 -23.33 16.75 6.81
N HIS A 330 -22.72 16.41 5.69
CA HIS A 330 -23.39 15.79 4.55
C HIS A 330 -22.93 14.34 4.38
N MET A 331 -23.83 13.47 3.92
CA MET A 331 -23.51 12.07 3.61
C MET A 331 -23.37 11.92 2.12
N PHE A 332 -22.22 11.41 1.68
CA PHE A 332 -21.89 11.11 0.31
C PHE A 332 -21.91 9.61 0.10
N THR A 333 -22.54 9.16 -0.97
CA THR A 333 -22.64 7.75 -1.36
C THR A 333 -21.77 7.49 -2.60
N ASP A 334 -21.84 6.27 -3.14
CA ASP A 334 -20.99 5.86 -4.27
C ASP A 334 -21.27 6.73 -5.52
N GLU A 335 -22.50 7.19 -5.69
CA GLU A 335 -22.95 8.04 -6.79
C GLU A 335 -22.35 9.45 -6.80
N ASP A 336 -21.87 9.94 -5.65
CA ASP A 336 -21.27 11.26 -5.51
C ASP A 336 -19.79 11.29 -5.93
N TRP A 337 -19.17 10.12 -6.13
CA TRP A 337 -17.79 10.02 -6.57
C TRP A 337 -17.66 10.34 -8.06
N GLU A 338 -16.72 11.20 -8.41
CA GLU A 338 -16.29 11.40 -9.80
C GLU A 338 -15.39 10.24 -10.21
N TYR A 339 -15.91 9.35 -11.06
CA TYR A 339 -15.16 8.22 -11.62
C TYR A 339 -14.40 8.59 -12.89
N PHE A 340 -13.18 8.07 -13.04
CA PHE A 340 -12.30 8.34 -14.19
C PHE A 340 -12.19 7.17 -15.18
N ASN A 341 -12.85 6.05 -14.89
CA ASN A 341 -12.98 4.92 -15.80
C ASN A 341 -14.04 5.20 -16.90
N PRO A 342 -14.01 4.47 -18.03
CA PRO A 342 -13.00 3.48 -18.40
C PRO A 342 -11.65 4.12 -18.76
N PHE A 343 -10.56 3.38 -18.55
CA PHE A 343 -9.21 3.82 -18.89
C PHE A 343 -8.77 3.26 -20.24
N THR A 344 -8.09 4.07 -21.04
CA THR A 344 -7.43 3.58 -22.26
C THR A 344 -5.99 3.26 -21.95
N VAL A 345 -5.53 2.06 -22.31
CA VAL A 345 -4.12 1.66 -22.18
C VAL A 345 -3.54 1.46 -23.57
N GLU A 346 -2.43 2.14 -23.84
CA GLU A 346 -1.65 1.99 -25.05
C GLU A 346 -0.26 1.44 -24.73
N VAL A 347 0.23 0.52 -25.55
CA VAL A 347 1.59 -0.01 -25.46
C VAL A 347 2.32 0.33 -26.75
N TRP A 348 3.45 1.01 -26.61
CA TRP A 348 4.25 1.50 -27.70
C TRP A 348 5.65 0.88 -27.69
N TYR A 349 6.17 0.58 -28.88
CA TYR A 349 7.59 0.30 -29.08
C TYR A 349 8.17 1.34 -30.04
N ALA A 350 9.06 2.19 -29.52
CA ALA A 350 9.47 3.41 -30.21
C ALA A 350 8.26 4.24 -30.68
N ASN A 351 8.04 4.35 -31.99
CA ASN A 351 6.95 5.12 -32.59
C ASN A 351 5.76 4.25 -33.05
N GLU A 352 5.78 2.95 -32.76
CA GLU A 352 4.73 2.01 -33.16
C GLU A 352 3.81 1.68 -31.99
N LEU A 353 2.50 1.80 -32.22
CA LEU A 353 1.47 1.36 -31.30
C LEU A 353 1.26 -0.15 -31.46
N GLU A 354 1.80 -0.95 -30.52
CA GLU A 354 1.68 -2.42 -30.52
C GLU A 354 0.34 -2.88 -29.92
N TYR A 355 -0.28 -2.09 -29.04
CA TYR A 355 -1.57 -2.43 -28.41
C TYR A 355 -2.34 -1.19 -28.00
N LYS A 356 -3.67 -1.27 -28.11
CA LYS A 356 -4.63 -0.33 -27.53
C LYS A 356 -5.81 -1.08 -26.97
N GLY A 357 -6.10 -0.89 -25.69
CA GLY A 357 -7.19 -1.56 -24.98
C GLY A 357 -7.88 -0.65 -23.98
N ILE A 358 -8.95 -1.18 -23.40
CA ILE A 358 -9.77 -0.49 -22.41
C ILE A 358 -9.77 -1.29 -21.11
N LEU A 359 -9.50 -0.63 -19.99
CA LEU A 359 -9.70 -1.16 -18.65
C LEU A 359 -10.99 -0.54 -18.09
N THR A 360 -12.05 -1.33 -18.00
CA THR A 360 -13.36 -0.86 -17.50
C THR A 360 -13.44 -0.92 -15.98
N ASP A 361 -12.87 -1.97 -15.39
CA ASP A 361 -12.97 -2.28 -13.98
C ASP A 361 -11.56 -2.45 -13.42
N LEU A 362 -11.27 -1.66 -12.39
CA LEU A 362 -10.09 -1.84 -11.55
C LEU A 362 -10.57 -2.03 -10.12
N ASP A 363 -9.96 -2.98 -9.44
CA ASP A 363 -10.20 -3.29 -8.04
C ASP A 363 -8.89 -3.58 -7.30
N VAL A 364 -9.03 -3.92 -6.02
CA VAL A 364 -7.88 -4.26 -5.17
C VAL A 364 -7.12 -5.51 -5.61
N GLU A 365 -7.71 -6.37 -6.45
CA GLU A 365 -7.06 -7.56 -7.00
C GLU A 365 -6.29 -7.23 -8.29
N SER A 366 -6.56 -6.06 -8.89
CA SER A 366 -5.98 -5.60 -10.16
C SER A 366 -4.53 -5.10 -10.04
N THR A 367 -3.81 -5.45 -8.98
CA THR A 367 -2.43 -4.99 -8.69
C THR A 367 -1.42 -5.39 -9.77
N PHE A 368 -1.76 -6.37 -10.61
CA PHE A 368 -0.92 -6.84 -11.70
C PHE A 368 -1.72 -7.07 -12.99
N ILE A 369 -1.34 -6.37 -14.06
CA ILE A 369 -2.03 -6.44 -15.35
C ILE A 369 -1.06 -6.94 -16.42
N GLN A 370 -1.29 -8.15 -16.92
CA GLN A 370 -0.52 -8.70 -18.03
C GLN A 370 -1.20 -8.37 -19.36
N ILE A 371 -0.44 -7.79 -20.29
CA ILE A 371 -0.86 -7.50 -21.66
C ILE A 371 0.03 -8.29 -22.61
N THR A 372 -0.60 -9.05 -23.50
CA THR A 372 0.09 -9.72 -24.60
C THR A 372 -0.03 -8.86 -25.85
N VAL A 373 1.11 -8.50 -26.42
CA VAL A 373 1.19 -7.70 -27.65
C VAL A 373 1.74 -8.56 -28.78
N LYS A 374 1.45 -8.14 -30.01
CA LYS A 374 2.07 -8.73 -31.20
C LYS A 374 3.14 -7.73 -31.68
N PRO A 375 4.44 -8.03 -31.51
CA PRO A 375 5.50 -7.16 -31.99
C PRO A 375 5.38 -6.93 -33.50
N SER A 376 5.82 -5.78 -33.99
CA SER A 376 5.93 -5.51 -35.43
C SER A 376 6.66 -6.65 -36.12
N SER A 377 6.06 -7.20 -37.18
CA SER A 377 6.51 -8.43 -37.82
C SER A 377 7.81 -8.31 -38.64
N PHE A 378 8.51 -7.17 -38.60
CA PHE A 378 9.76 -6.97 -39.31
C PHE A 378 10.79 -6.29 -38.41
N THR A 379 11.84 -7.02 -38.08
CA THR A 379 13.06 -6.44 -37.53
C THR A 379 13.78 -5.61 -38.61
N LEU A 380 14.71 -4.74 -38.21
CA LEU A 380 15.61 -4.06 -39.14
C LEU A 380 16.35 -5.07 -40.04
N ASP A 381 16.73 -6.22 -39.48
CA ASP A 381 17.39 -7.30 -40.21
C ASP A 381 16.46 -7.93 -41.26
N ASP A 382 15.16 -8.07 -40.97
CA ASP A 382 14.18 -8.55 -41.96
C ASP A 382 14.04 -7.58 -43.14
N ILE A 383 14.05 -6.28 -42.86
CA ILE A 383 14.03 -5.23 -43.89
C ILE A 383 15.32 -5.27 -44.71
N TYR A 384 16.49 -5.40 -44.08
CA TYR A 384 17.77 -5.55 -44.77
C TYR A 384 17.80 -6.80 -45.66
N ASN A 385 17.32 -7.94 -45.16
CA ASN A 385 17.26 -9.19 -45.91
C ASN A 385 16.31 -9.10 -47.12
N LEU A 386 15.19 -8.38 -46.98
CA LEU A 386 14.26 -8.14 -48.08
C LEU A 386 14.89 -7.22 -49.14
N GLN A 387 15.56 -6.15 -48.70
CA GLN A 387 16.28 -5.23 -49.58
C GLN A 387 17.40 -5.94 -50.34
N ASP A 388 18.19 -6.79 -49.67
CA ASP A 388 19.28 -7.53 -50.31
C ASP A 388 18.73 -8.51 -51.36
N LYS A 389 17.64 -9.23 -51.07
CA LYS A 389 16.96 -10.06 -52.08
C LYS A 389 16.52 -9.26 -53.30
N ILE A 390 15.90 -8.10 -53.10
CA ILE A 390 15.47 -7.22 -54.21
C ILE A 390 16.68 -6.74 -55.02
N ARG A 391 17.76 -6.30 -54.36
CA ARG A 391 19.02 -5.90 -55.02
C ARG A 391 19.56 -7.04 -55.89
N LYS A 392 19.63 -8.26 -55.34
CA LYS A 392 20.12 -9.43 -56.07
C LYS A 392 19.27 -9.71 -57.31
N TYR A 393 17.95 -9.65 -57.20
CA TYR A 393 17.05 -9.90 -58.33
C TYR A 393 17.16 -8.88 -59.46
N LEU A 394 17.49 -7.63 -59.14
CA LEU A 394 17.55 -6.53 -60.11
C LEU A 394 18.94 -6.32 -60.72
N THR A 395 20.00 -6.63 -59.98
CA THR A 395 21.37 -6.21 -60.34
C THR A 395 22.31 -7.36 -60.60
N ASN A 396 22.04 -8.56 -60.08
CA ASN A 396 22.98 -9.65 -60.23
C ASN A 396 23.02 -10.17 -61.67
N ARG A 397 24.11 -10.88 -61.95
CA ARG A 397 24.32 -11.57 -63.21
C ARG A 397 23.10 -12.44 -63.52
N TRP A 398 22.63 -12.34 -64.75
CA TRP A 398 21.64 -13.25 -65.30
C TRP A 398 22.15 -13.85 -66.61
N LYS A 399 21.62 -15.02 -66.98
CA LYS A 399 21.93 -15.72 -68.22
C LYS A 399 20.66 -16.33 -68.80
N ILE A 400 20.55 -16.32 -70.12
CA ILE A 400 19.56 -17.12 -70.83
C ILE A 400 20.25 -18.38 -71.36
N GLU A 401 19.74 -19.55 -71.00
CA GLU A 401 20.18 -20.84 -71.51
C GLU A 401 19.09 -21.90 -71.34
N ASN A 402 19.02 -22.86 -72.26
CA ASN A 402 18.00 -23.91 -72.31
C ASN A 402 16.56 -23.38 -72.24
N ASN A 403 16.28 -22.27 -72.94
CA ASN A 403 15.00 -21.56 -72.89
C ASN A 403 14.60 -21.07 -71.47
N GLN A 404 15.56 -20.80 -70.61
CA GLN A 404 15.33 -20.26 -69.25
C GLN A 404 16.15 -19.00 -69.00
N LEU A 405 15.56 -18.02 -68.32
CA LEU A 405 16.29 -16.93 -67.69
C LEU A 405 16.64 -17.34 -66.26
N ILE A 406 17.93 -17.32 -65.94
CA ILE A 406 18.46 -17.64 -64.62
C ILE A 406 19.12 -16.39 -64.05
N VAL A 407 18.71 -15.98 -62.85
CA VAL A 407 19.38 -14.93 -62.05
C VAL A 407 20.23 -15.63 -60.99
N TYR A 408 21.48 -15.19 -60.83
CA TYR A 408 22.46 -15.81 -59.94
C TYR A 408 22.68 -14.98 -58.66
N ASP A 409 23.15 -15.61 -57.60
CA ASP A 409 23.59 -14.97 -56.36
C ASP A 409 24.89 -14.15 -56.59
N ASP A 410 25.40 -13.50 -55.54
CA ASP A 410 26.59 -12.64 -55.60
C ASP A 410 27.87 -13.42 -55.98
N ASP A 411 27.89 -14.74 -55.82
CA ASP A 411 28.98 -15.61 -56.27
C ASP A 411 29.02 -15.79 -57.81
N GLY A 412 27.97 -15.35 -58.52
CA GLY A 412 27.82 -15.48 -59.96
C GLY A 412 27.63 -16.91 -60.46
N ILE A 413 27.43 -17.88 -59.57
CA ILE A 413 27.37 -19.32 -59.85
C ILE A 413 26.05 -19.94 -59.35
N THR A 414 25.56 -19.53 -58.18
CA THR A 414 24.38 -20.12 -57.53
C THR A 414 23.07 -19.53 -58.08
N PRO A 415 22.16 -20.30 -58.68
CA PRO A 415 20.88 -19.78 -59.16
C PRO A 415 19.93 -19.38 -58.01
N ILE A 416 19.35 -18.18 -58.07
CA ILE A 416 18.38 -17.68 -57.06
C ILE A 416 16.98 -17.44 -57.62
N LEU A 417 16.85 -17.23 -58.93
CA LEU A 417 15.56 -17.20 -59.63
C LEU A 417 15.68 -17.84 -61.01
N LYS A 418 14.63 -18.55 -61.43
CA LYS A 418 14.53 -19.17 -62.74
C LYS A 418 13.18 -18.86 -63.37
N PHE A 419 13.18 -18.58 -64.67
CA PHE A 419 11.97 -18.38 -65.46
C PHE A 419 12.07 -19.16 -66.77
N ASN A 420 11.03 -19.90 -67.13
CA ASN A 420 10.87 -20.46 -68.47
C ASN A 420 10.50 -19.35 -69.46
N LEU A 421 11.11 -19.35 -70.64
CA LEU A 421 10.96 -18.30 -71.65
C LEU A 421 10.16 -18.80 -72.86
N TYR A 422 9.28 -17.96 -73.37
CA TYR A 422 8.38 -18.29 -74.47
C TYR A 422 8.32 -17.17 -75.54
N ASP A 423 8.13 -17.57 -76.79
CA ASP A 423 7.87 -16.66 -77.90
C ASP A 423 6.41 -16.16 -77.89
N LYS A 424 6.05 -15.31 -78.85
CA LYS A 424 4.68 -14.77 -78.98
C LYS A 424 3.59 -15.82 -79.25
N PHE A 425 3.98 -17.03 -79.63
CA PHE A 425 3.09 -18.15 -79.91
C PHE A 425 3.07 -19.19 -78.78
N GLY A 426 3.84 -18.96 -77.70
CA GLY A 426 3.91 -19.85 -76.54
C GLY A 426 4.90 -21.01 -76.68
N ASN A 427 5.79 -21.00 -77.67
CA ASN A 427 6.84 -22.01 -77.81
C ASN A 427 8.07 -21.65 -76.96
N PRO A 428 8.76 -22.61 -76.32
CA PRO A 428 10.02 -22.35 -75.62
C PRO A 428 11.04 -21.69 -76.56
N THR A 429 11.65 -20.58 -76.11
CA THR A 429 12.62 -19.84 -76.94
C THR A 429 13.69 -19.14 -76.10
N GLU A 430 14.84 -18.91 -76.71
CA GLU A 430 15.90 -18.02 -76.21
C GLU A 430 15.97 -16.69 -76.98
N ILE A 431 15.30 -16.62 -78.13
CA ILE A 431 15.28 -15.46 -79.03
C ILE A 431 13.85 -14.92 -79.17
N ASN A 432 13.69 -13.61 -79.29
CA ASN A 432 12.37 -12.96 -79.36
C ASN A 432 11.45 -13.43 -78.21
N VAL A 433 11.94 -13.32 -76.98
CA VAL A 433 11.18 -13.67 -75.77
C VAL A 433 10.06 -12.65 -75.58
N TYR A 434 8.81 -13.12 -75.51
CA TYR A 434 7.63 -12.29 -75.25
C TYR A 434 7.01 -12.55 -73.87
N GLU A 435 7.26 -13.72 -73.28
CA GLU A 435 6.76 -14.08 -71.96
C GLU A 435 7.82 -14.84 -71.17
N ARG A 436 7.87 -14.60 -69.85
CA ARG A 436 8.62 -15.42 -68.90
C ARG A 436 7.68 -15.94 -67.81
N LYS A 437 7.80 -17.21 -67.43
CA LYS A 437 7.01 -17.83 -66.36
C LYS A 437 7.92 -18.31 -65.24
N PRO A 438 7.66 -17.97 -63.97
CA PRO A 438 8.47 -18.46 -62.86
C PRO A 438 8.50 -19.99 -62.85
N VAL A 439 9.69 -20.56 -62.63
CA VAL A 439 9.83 -21.98 -62.31
C VAL A 439 9.53 -22.10 -60.81
N LYS A 440 8.50 -22.89 -60.46
CA LYS A 440 8.16 -23.16 -59.06
C LYS A 440 9.23 -24.02 -58.38
#